data_AF-A0AAF0BHI3-F1
#
_entry.id   AF-A0AAF0BHI3-F1
#
_cell.length_a   1.000
_cell.length_b   1.000
_cell.length_c   1.000
_cell.angle_alpha   90.00
_cell.angle_beta   90.00
_cell.angle_gamma   90.00
#
_symmetry.space_group_name_H-M   'P 1'
#
loop_
_entity.id
_entity.type
_entity.pdbx_description
1 polymer ?
#
loop_
_entity_poly.entity_id
_entity_poly.type
_entity_poly.pdbx_seq_one_letter_code
_entity_poly.pdbx_strand_id
1 'polypeptide(L)'
;MNNYNVYENGQFILNDGIIIDEKDVKQVKIEMDPYLLFPVMIKTEDGEERTASQIVYAHTGEIEATREGIMQGQVRSTRSVHYLKEDGTVKRELDLKHVHKVKLLASRKLRILLHDGMQHEVLGEGNCLNKQDRMTRLVHREADVALVEFFDRPSALLNVMKKLKISVVSAMI
;
A
#
# COMPACT_ATOMS: atom_id res chain seq x y z
N MET A 1 5.05 5.27 16.75
CA MET A 1 6.11 5.86 15.91
C MET A 1 6.32 4.94 14.74
N ASN A 2 6.03 5.38 13.52
CA ASN A 2 6.40 4.62 12.32
C ASN A 2 7.89 4.79 12.13
N ASN A 3 8.67 3.77 12.52
CA ASN A 3 10.08 3.78 12.22
C ASN A 3 10.24 3.33 10.77
N TYR A 4 10.34 4.30 9.85
CA TYR A 4 10.59 4.05 8.43
C TYR A 4 12.04 3.61 8.15
N ASN A 5 12.82 3.32 9.20
CA ASN A 5 14.11 2.71 9.00
C ASN A 5 13.94 1.30 8.41
N VAL A 6 14.62 1.06 7.29
CA VAL A 6 14.57 -0.22 6.57
C VAL A 6 15.93 -0.91 6.57
N TYR A 7 16.99 -0.20 6.94
CA TYR A 7 18.34 -0.73 6.93
C TYR A 7 19.24 -0.03 7.94
N GLU A 8 19.87 -0.79 8.82
CA GLU A 8 20.75 -0.27 9.87
C GLU A 8 21.85 -1.28 10.20
N ASN A 9 23.08 -0.81 10.37
CA ASN A 9 24.22 -1.63 10.83
C ASN A 9 24.43 -2.96 10.08
N GLY A 10 24.25 -3.00 8.75
CA GLY A 10 24.39 -4.23 7.97
C GLY A 10 23.13 -5.09 7.92
N GLN A 11 22.01 -4.63 8.48
CA GLN A 11 20.81 -5.44 8.65
C GLN A 11 19.59 -4.81 7.98
N PHE A 12 18.80 -5.62 7.29
CA PHE A 12 17.50 -5.25 6.75
C PHE A 12 16.41 -5.42 7.79
N ILE A 13 15.50 -4.44 7.90
CA ILE A 13 14.38 -4.43 8.84
C ILE A 13 13.06 -4.53 8.07
N LEU A 14 12.34 -5.64 8.26
CA LEU A 14 11.09 -5.94 7.56
C LEU A 14 9.86 -5.35 8.25
N ASN A 15 8.69 -5.47 7.62
CA ASN A 15 7.42 -4.88 8.10
C ASN A 15 6.83 -5.57 9.35
N ASP A 16 7.28 -6.77 9.68
CA ASP A 16 6.91 -7.54 10.87
C ASP A 16 7.97 -7.49 11.98
N GLY A 17 9.00 -6.66 11.80
CA GLY A 17 10.13 -6.55 12.73
C GLY A 17 11.18 -7.65 12.58
N ILE A 18 11.07 -8.53 11.58
CA ILE A 18 12.14 -9.46 11.25
C ILE A 18 13.38 -8.68 10.81
N ILE A 19 14.53 -9.11 11.30
CA ILE A 19 15.85 -8.55 11.00
C ILE A 19 16.65 -9.61 10.24
N ILE A 20 17.24 -9.21 9.10
CA ILE A 20 18.03 -10.10 8.24
C ILE A 20 19.41 -9.46 8.03
N ASP A 21 20.50 -10.20 8.28
CA ASP A 21 21.85 -9.75 7.96
C ASP A 21 22.05 -9.69 6.44
N GLU A 22 22.67 -8.63 5.93
CA GLU A 22 22.91 -8.47 4.51
C GLU A 22 23.70 -9.62 3.89
N LYS A 23 24.59 -10.25 4.67
CA LYS A 23 25.45 -11.35 4.23
C LYS A 23 24.69 -12.66 4.03
N ASP A 24 23.52 -12.78 4.66
CA ASP A 24 22.67 -13.97 4.54
C ASP A 24 21.79 -13.91 3.28
N VAL A 25 21.68 -12.74 2.64
CA VAL A 25 20.83 -12.54 1.45
C VAL A 25 21.51 -13.08 0.21
N LYS A 26 20.95 -14.17 -0.33
CA LYS A 26 21.40 -14.78 -1.58
C LYS A 26 20.91 -14.01 -2.80
N GLN A 27 19.62 -13.69 -2.83
CA GLN A 27 18.99 -12.97 -3.93
C GLN A 27 17.67 -12.35 -3.49
N VAL A 28 17.20 -11.37 -4.25
CA VAL A 28 15.87 -10.81 -4.05
C VAL A 28 15.04 -10.88 -5.33
N LYS A 29 13.76 -11.21 -5.17
CA LYS A 29 12.79 -11.29 -6.24
C LYS A 29 11.78 -10.16 -6.09
N ILE A 30 11.49 -9.47 -7.19
CA ILE A 30 10.45 -8.43 -7.21
C ILE A 30 9.22 -8.96 -7.94
N GLU A 31 8.07 -8.75 -7.31
CA GLU A 31 6.74 -8.96 -7.84
C GLU A 31 5.94 -7.66 -7.70
N MET A 32 4.82 -7.55 -8.40
CA MET A 32 3.90 -6.42 -8.30
C MET A 32 2.63 -6.87 -7.62
N ASP A 33 2.24 -6.18 -6.55
CA ASP A 33 1.05 -6.48 -5.77
C ASP A 33 -0.02 -5.40 -6.00
N PRO A 34 -1.15 -5.72 -6.64
CA PRO A 34 -2.15 -4.74 -7.03
C PRO A 34 -2.96 -4.22 -5.83
N TYR A 35 -3.25 -2.92 -5.85
CA TYR A 35 -4.14 -2.28 -4.88
C TYR A 35 -5.04 -1.24 -5.54
N LEU A 36 -6.16 -0.95 -4.88
CA LEU A 36 -7.13 0.06 -5.27
C LEU A 36 -6.97 1.31 -4.40
N LEU A 37 -6.98 2.48 -5.06
CA LEU A 37 -7.03 3.77 -4.39
C LEU A 37 -8.43 4.34 -4.39
N PHE A 38 -8.99 4.44 -3.19
CA PHE A 38 -10.28 5.07 -2.95
C PHE A 38 -10.07 6.54 -2.57
N PRO A 39 -10.69 7.50 -3.29
CA PRO A 39 -10.66 8.88 -2.87
C PRO A 39 -11.43 9.06 -1.56
N VAL A 40 -10.95 9.96 -0.70
CA VAL A 40 -11.70 10.40 0.48
C VAL A 40 -12.45 11.68 0.15
N MET A 41 -13.73 11.70 0.49
CA MET A 41 -14.69 12.77 0.24
C MET A 41 -15.07 13.47 1.55
N ILE A 42 -15.51 14.71 1.47
CA ILE A 42 -16.11 15.47 2.58
C ILE A 42 -17.50 15.92 2.13
N LYS A 43 -18.46 15.87 3.04
CA LYS A 43 -19.79 16.46 2.83
C LYS A 43 -19.72 17.93 3.23
N THR A 44 -20.07 18.81 2.30
CA THR A 44 -20.18 20.25 2.50
C THR A 44 -21.64 20.67 2.31
N GLU A 45 -21.96 21.94 2.61
CA GLU A 45 -23.31 22.48 2.38
C GLU A 45 -23.69 22.44 0.88
N ASP A 46 -22.70 22.60 0.00
CA ASP A 46 -22.86 22.61 -1.46
C ASP A 46 -22.78 21.21 -2.11
N GLY A 47 -22.51 20.15 -1.33
CA GLY A 47 -22.48 18.77 -1.83
C GLY A 47 -21.29 17.96 -1.33
N GLU A 48 -20.55 17.33 -2.25
CA GLU A 48 -19.44 16.43 -1.92
C GLU A 48 -18.15 16.89 -2.59
N GLU A 49 -17.10 17.06 -1.79
CA GLU A 49 -15.79 17.50 -2.26
C GLU A 49 -14.74 16.39 -2.08
N ARG A 50 -13.88 16.23 -3.08
CA ARG A 50 -12.77 15.27 -3.04
C ARG A 50 -11.56 15.89 -2.35
N THR A 51 -11.01 15.15 -1.38
CA THR A 51 -9.74 15.51 -0.73
C THR A 51 -8.52 14.98 -1.50
N ALA A 52 -7.32 15.44 -1.10
CA ALA A 52 -6.06 14.89 -1.57
C ALA A 52 -5.79 13.47 -1.02
N SER A 53 -6.42 13.10 0.09
CA SER A 53 -6.20 11.82 0.75
C SER A 53 -6.89 10.67 0.03
N GLN A 54 -6.23 9.51 0.05
CA GLN A 54 -6.72 8.30 -0.59
C GLN A 54 -6.52 7.10 0.33
N ILE A 55 -7.47 6.17 0.36
CA ILE A 55 -7.39 4.94 1.14
C ILE A 55 -6.91 3.81 0.23
N VAL A 56 -5.93 3.06 0.72
CA VAL A 56 -5.34 1.90 0.03
C VAL A 56 -6.09 0.63 0.45
N TYR A 57 -6.57 -0.13 -0.53
CA TYR A 57 -7.15 -1.45 -0.32
C TYR A 57 -6.47 -2.48 -1.22
N ALA A 58 -6.18 -3.67 -0.68
CA ALA A 58 -5.76 -4.79 -1.50
C ALA A 58 -6.77 -5.05 -2.62
N HIS A 59 -6.27 -5.34 -3.83
CA HIS A 59 -7.13 -5.73 -4.94
C HIS A 59 -7.64 -7.16 -4.71
N THR A 60 -8.94 -7.33 -4.53
CA THR A 60 -9.59 -8.64 -4.34
C THR A 60 -10.59 -8.96 -5.45
N GLY A 61 -10.46 -8.34 -6.62
CA GLY A 61 -11.43 -8.47 -7.71
C GLY A 61 -11.27 -9.76 -8.50
N GLU A 62 -12.40 -10.29 -8.99
CA GLU A 62 -12.46 -11.48 -9.86
C GLU A 62 -11.76 -11.28 -11.20
N ILE A 63 -11.75 -10.05 -11.71
CA ILE A 63 -10.99 -9.68 -12.91
C ILE A 63 -9.56 -9.38 -12.49
N GLU A 64 -8.65 -10.28 -12.88
CA GLU A 64 -7.21 -10.17 -12.69
C GLU A 64 -6.69 -8.80 -13.15
N ALA A 65 -5.72 -8.29 -12.40
CA ALA A 65 -5.05 -7.05 -12.74
C ALA A 65 -3.97 -7.34 -13.79
N THR A 66 -4.14 -6.84 -15.02
CA THR A 66 -3.08 -6.95 -16.03
C THR A 66 -1.95 -5.97 -15.73
N ARG A 67 -0.73 -6.31 -16.11
CA ARG A 67 0.45 -5.46 -15.93
C ARG A 67 0.27 -4.10 -16.61
N GLU A 68 -0.21 -4.09 -17.85
CA GLU A 68 -0.47 -2.86 -18.61
C GLU A 68 -1.51 -1.99 -17.90
N GLY A 69 -2.58 -2.60 -17.38
CA GLY A 69 -3.64 -1.90 -16.66
C GLY A 69 -3.11 -1.25 -15.37
N ILE A 70 -2.29 -1.96 -14.61
CA ILE A 70 -1.62 -1.44 -13.42
C ILE A 70 -0.72 -0.25 -13.78
N MET A 71 0.13 -0.41 -14.80
CA MET A 71 1.10 0.63 -15.19
C MET A 71 0.43 1.90 -15.72
N GLN A 72 -0.73 1.76 -16.38
CA GLN A 72 -1.51 2.89 -16.89
C GLN A 72 -2.46 3.50 -15.83
N GLY A 73 -2.52 2.94 -14.61
CA GLY A 73 -3.42 3.41 -13.57
C GLY A 73 -4.88 3.19 -13.92
N GLN A 74 -5.23 1.98 -14.40
CA GLN A 74 -6.56 1.60 -14.86
C GLN A 74 -7.64 2.09 -13.88
N VAL A 75 -8.66 2.75 -14.44
CA VAL A 75 -9.80 3.23 -13.66
C VAL A 75 -10.85 2.13 -13.58
N ARG A 76 -11.29 1.81 -12.36
CA ARG A 76 -12.39 0.88 -12.11
C ARG A 76 -13.58 1.60 -11.49
N SER A 77 -14.76 1.12 -11.85
CA SER A 77 -16.02 1.60 -11.29
C SER A 77 -16.26 1.00 -9.91
N THR A 78 -16.80 1.77 -8.99
CA THR A 78 -17.19 1.31 -7.65
C THR A 78 -18.45 2.03 -7.19
N ARG A 79 -19.19 1.40 -6.27
CA ARG A 79 -20.30 2.04 -5.54
C ARG A 79 -19.89 2.45 -4.13
N SER A 80 -18.64 2.23 -3.75
CA SER A 80 -18.14 2.58 -2.42
C SER A 80 -17.44 3.93 -2.42
N VAL A 81 -17.75 4.72 -1.41
CA VAL A 81 -17.17 6.05 -1.16
C VAL A 81 -16.64 6.08 0.26
N HIS A 82 -15.55 6.81 0.49
CA HIS A 82 -15.01 7.03 1.82
C HIS A 82 -15.26 8.48 2.23
N TYR A 83 -16.02 8.70 3.30
CA TYR A 83 -16.29 10.04 3.81
C TYR A 83 -15.49 10.30 5.07
N LEU A 84 -14.82 11.46 5.11
CA LEU A 84 -14.25 12.02 6.33
C LEU A 84 -15.35 12.69 7.14
N LYS A 85 -15.44 12.32 8.42
CA LYS A 85 -16.32 12.91 9.42
C LYS A 85 -15.58 13.99 10.20
N GLU A 86 -16.33 14.85 10.89
CA GLU A 86 -15.79 15.96 11.68
C GLU A 86 -14.83 15.52 12.78
N ASP A 87 -15.05 14.34 13.37
CA ASP A 87 -14.21 13.73 14.40
C ASP A 87 -12.89 13.12 13.86
N GLY A 88 -12.61 13.29 12.57
CA GLY A 88 -11.43 12.74 11.91
C GLY A 88 -11.56 11.30 11.45
N THR A 89 -12.73 10.69 11.63
CA THR A 89 -12.99 9.31 11.21
C THR A 89 -13.29 9.24 9.72
N VAL A 90 -12.66 8.31 9.01
CA VAL A 90 -13.01 7.97 7.63
C VAL A 90 -13.92 6.74 7.64
N LYS A 91 -15.11 6.86 7.06
CA LYS A 91 -16.07 5.76 6.96
C LYS A 91 -16.38 5.42 5.51
N ARG A 92 -16.35 4.12 5.20
CA ARG A 92 -16.83 3.61 3.91
C ARG A 92 -18.35 3.54 3.91
N GLU A 93 -18.98 4.14 2.90
CA GLU A 93 -20.42 4.11 2.66
C GLU A 93 -20.68 3.60 1.22
N LEU A 94 -21.88 3.07 0.98
CA LEU A 94 -22.33 2.70 -0.36
C LEU A 94 -23.19 3.82 -0.94
N ASP A 95 -22.82 4.31 -2.12
CA ASP A 95 -23.65 5.21 -2.90
C ASP A 95 -24.45 4.41 -3.93
N LEU A 96 -25.75 4.28 -3.67
CA LEU A 96 -26.68 3.55 -4.54
C LEU A 96 -27.09 4.37 -5.77
N LYS A 97 -26.89 5.69 -5.76
CA LYS A 97 -27.30 6.59 -6.83
C LYS A 97 -26.20 6.71 -7.87
N HIS A 98 -24.96 7.02 -7.45
CA HIS A 98 -23.87 7.30 -8.39
C HIS A 98 -22.81 6.20 -8.45
N VAL A 99 -22.20 6.04 -9.62
CA VAL A 99 -21.02 5.19 -9.81
C VAL A 99 -19.78 6.05 -9.67
N HIS A 100 -18.89 5.62 -8.80
CA HIS A 100 -17.62 6.28 -8.51
C HIS A 100 -16.47 5.61 -9.25
N LYS A 101 -15.33 6.31 -9.32
CA LYS A 101 -14.14 5.85 -10.02
C LYS A 101 -12.97 5.71 -9.03
N VAL A 102 -12.32 4.55 -9.06
CA VAL A 102 -11.11 4.25 -8.28
C VAL A 102 -9.97 3.89 -9.21
N LYS A 103 -8.73 4.10 -8.77
CA LYS A 103 -7.54 3.75 -9.55
C LYS A 103 -7.02 2.39 -9.08
N LEU A 104 -6.73 1.51 -10.02
CA LEU A 104 -5.94 0.30 -9.80
C LEU A 104 -4.48 0.63 -10.06
N LEU A 105 -3.64 0.39 -9.05
CA LEU A 105 -2.19 0.53 -9.10
C LEU A 105 -1.56 -0.74 -8.53
N ALA A 106 -0.23 -0.74 -8.37
CA ALA A 106 0.45 -1.79 -7.63
C ALA A 106 1.62 -1.21 -6.85
N SER A 107 1.89 -1.83 -5.70
CA SER A 107 3.12 -1.67 -4.95
C SER A 107 4.08 -2.78 -5.33
N ARG A 108 5.37 -2.54 -5.07
CA ARG A 108 6.33 -3.63 -5.16
C ARG A 108 6.08 -4.59 -4.01
N LYS A 109 6.17 -5.87 -4.30
CA LYS A 109 6.31 -6.94 -3.32
C LYS A 109 7.70 -7.51 -3.48
N LEU A 110 8.46 -7.56 -2.40
CA LEU A 110 9.83 -8.04 -2.42
C LEU A 110 9.89 -9.38 -1.71
N ARG A 111 10.49 -10.39 -2.34
CA ARG A 111 10.81 -11.66 -1.69
C ARG A 111 12.30 -11.79 -1.54
N ILE A 112 12.77 -11.91 -0.31
CA ILE A 112 14.19 -12.08 0.03
C ILE A 112 14.44 -13.57 0.18
N LEU A 113 15.35 -14.13 -0.61
CA LEU A 113 15.83 -15.52 -0.47
C LEU A 113 17.17 -15.49 0.25
N LEU A 114 17.26 -16.23 1.34
CA LEU A 114 18.49 -16.39 2.11
C LEU A 114 19.35 -17.54 1.57
N HIS A 115 20.61 -17.57 1.98
CA HIS A 115 21.56 -18.63 1.59
C HIS A 115 21.16 -20.03 2.08
N ASP A 116 20.44 -20.11 3.21
CA ASP A 116 19.88 -21.35 3.77
C ASP A 116 18.61 -21.84 3.06
N GLY A 117 18.05 -21.04 2.14
CA GLY A 117 16.84 -21.35 1.39
C GLY A 117 15.55 -20.74 1.96
N MET A 118 15.60 -20.10 3.13
CA MET A 118 14.44 -19.42 3.71
C MET A 118 14.01 -18.21 2.87
N GLN A 119 12.70 -17.96 2.82
CA GLN A 119 12.13 -16.84 2.09
C GLN A 119 11.32 -15.93 3.01
N HIS A 120 11.58 -14.62 2.88
CA HIS A 120 10.80 -13.58 3.56
C HIS A 120 10.09 -12.71 2.55
N GLU A 121 8.81 -12.46 2.80
CA GLU A 121 8.00 -11.55 2.02
C GLU A 121 7.96 -10.18 2.69
N VAL A 122 8.20 -9.14 1.90
CA VAL A 122 8.11 -7.74 2.32
C VAL A 122 7.01 -7.07 1.52
N LEU A 123 6.07 -6.46 2.25
CA LEU A 123 4.95 -5.71 1.71
C LEU A 123 5.04 -4.24 2.09
N GLY A 124 4.28 -3.41 1.37
CA GLY A 124 4.00 -2.05 1.82
C GLY A 124 3.14 -2.07 3.09
N GLU A 125 3.29 -1.04 3.91
CA GLU A 125 2.54 -0.88 5.16
C GLU A 125 1.75 0.42 5.16
N GLY A 126 0.78 0.54 6.07
CA GLY A 126 -0.14 1.67 6.11
C GLY A 126 -1.31 1.53 5.13
N ASN A 127 -2.25 2.45 5.23
CA ASN A 127 -3.56 2.35 4.56
C ASN A 127 -4.02 3.68 3.94
N CYS A 128 -3.17 4.72 3.95
CA CYS A 128 -3.55 6.03 3.45
C CYS A 128 -2.42 6.72 2.68
N LEU A 129 -2.69 7.22 1.48
CA LEU A 129 -1.80 8.13 0.77
C LEU A 129 -2.24 9.58 1.02
N ASN A 130 -1.27 10.48 1.19
CA ASN A 130 -1.48 11.91 1.42
C ASN A 130 -2.43 12.15 2.61
N LYS A 131 -2.18 11.49 3.74
CA LYS A 131 -3.03 11.56 4.92
C LYS A 131 -3.07 13.01 5.44
N GLN A 132 -4.26 13.60 5.52
CA GLN A 132 -4.44 14.91 6.17
C GLN A 132 -4.38 14.78 7.70
N ASP A 133 -3.85 15.79 8.40
CA ASP A 133 -3.65 15.77 9.86
C ASP A 133 -4.91 15.45 10.66
N ARG A 134 -6.07 15.94 10.20
CA ARG A 134 -7.36 15.69 10.84
C ARG A 134 -7.85 14.24 10.72
N MET A 135 -7.27 13.42 9.84
CA MET A 135 -7.70 12.03 9.65
C MET A 135 -7.02 11.13 10.67
N THR A 136 -7.79 10.42 11.47
CA THR A 136 -7.24 9.65 12.61
C THR A 136 -7.40 8.15 12.43
N ARG A 137 -8.58 7.71 12.00
CA ARG A 137 -8.95 6.29 11.90
C ARG A 137 -9.87 6.00 10.72
N LEU A 138 -9.84 4.75 10.27
CA LEU A 138 -10.68 4.20 9.22
C LEU A 138 -11.60 3.16 9.84
N VAL A 139 -12.90 3.30 9.60
CA VAL A 139 -13.87 2.24 9.93
C VAL A 139 -13.82 1.21 8.81
N HIS A 140 -13.26 0.03 9.12
CA HIS A 140 -13.20 -1.09 8.19
C HIS A 140 -14.02 -2.28 8.69
N ARG A 141 -15.06 -2.64 7.93
CA ARG A 141 -16.08 -3.66 8.25
C ARG A 141 -16.85 -3.28 9.52
N GLU A 142 -16.24 -3.40 10.69
CA GLU A 142 -16.80 -3.00 12.00
C GLU A 142 -15.70 -2.57 13.00
N ALA A 143 -14.44 -2.51 12.56
CA ALA A 143 -13.31 -2.16 13.40
C ALA A 143 -12.79 -0.76 13.07
N ASP A 144 -12.47 -0.01 14.11
CA ASP A 144 -11.65 1.20 14.01
C ASP A 144 -10.19 0.79 13.86
N VAL A 145 -9.60 1.06 12.70
CA VAL A 145 -8.17 0.90 12.47
C VAL A 145 -7.50 2.26 12.37
N ALA A 146 -6.30 2.40 12.92
CA ALA A 146 -5.56 3.64 12.80
C ALA A 146 -5.31 3.96 11.31
N LEU A 147 -5.49 5.23 10.93
CA LEU A 147 -5.06 5.69 9.61
C LEU A 147 -3.57 5.99 9.68
N VAL A 148 -2.82 5.19 8.94
CA VAL A 148 -1.38 5.23 8.89
C VAL A 148 -0.98 5.53 7.45
N GLU A 149 -0.04 6.46 7.30
CA GLU A 149 0.47 6.80 5.98
C GLU A 149 1.11 5.58 5.33
N PHE A 150 0.82 5.39 4.06
CA PHE A 150 1.30 4.26 3.29
C PHE A 150 2.79 4.43 3.03
N PHE A 151 3.55 3.39 3.36
CA PHE A 151 4.99 3.34 3.15
C PHE A 151 5.35 2.13 2.29
N ASP A 152 5.93 2.41 1.13
CA ASP A 152 6.43 1.41 0.19
C ASP A 152 7.81 0.88 0.66
N ARG A 153 7.80 0.15 1.79
CA ARG A 153 8.99 -0.51 2.34
C ARG A 153 9.74 -1.36 1.31
N PRO A 154 9.08 -2.14 0.44
CA PRO A 154 9.75 -2.92 -0.60
C PRO A 154 10.61 -2.07 -1.53
N SER A 155 10.12 -0.91 -1.95
CA SER A 155 10.89 0.05 -2.76
C SER A 155 12.09 0.62 -2.01
N ALA A 156 11.91 0.96 -0.73
CA ALA A 156 12.99 1.48 0.11
C ALA A 156 14.11 0.44 0.30
N LEU A 157 13.76 -0.80 0.65
CA LEU A 157 14.71 -1.91 0.78
C LEU A 157 15.43 -2.22 -0.53
N LEU A 158 14.69 -2.29 -1.64
CA LEU A 158 15.26 -2.55 -2.95
C LEU A 158 16.33 -1.53 -3.33
N ASN A 159 16.12 -0.26 -3.00
CA ASN A 159 17.10 0.80 -3.27
C ASN A 159 18.39 0.60 -2.47
N VAL A 160 18.30 0.11 -1.23
CA VAL A 160 19.47 -0.24 -0.42
C VAL A 160 20.19 -1.46 -1.01
N MET A 161 19.46 -2.54 -1.27
CA MET A 161 20.02 -3.79 -1.80
C MET A 161 20.74 -3.61 -3.14
N LYS A 162 20.21 -2.75 -4.03
CA LYS A 162 20.89 -2.36 -5.27
C LYS A 162 22.22 -1.65 -5.02
N LYS A 163 22.31 -0.77 -4.02
CA LYS A 163 23.57 -0.10 -3.64
C LYS A 163 24.60 -1.09 -3.09
N LEU A 164 24.13 -2.11 -2.37
CA LEU A 164 24.94 -3.20 -1.84
C LEU A 164 25.27 -4.28 -2.89
N LYS A 165 24.80 -4.13 -4.13
CA LYS A 165 25.00 -5.06 -5.26
C LYS A 165 24.46 -6.47 -5.01
N ILE A 166 23.43 -6.61 -4.18
CA ILE A 166 22.70 -7.87 -4.01
C ILE A 166 21.99 -8.22 -5.32
N SER A 167 22.00 -9.50 -5.69
CA SER A 167 21.37 -9.98 -6.93
C SER A 167 19.85 -9.75 -6.90
N VAL A 168 19.33 -9.09 -7.94
CA VAL A 168 17.92 -8.77 -8.10
C VAL A 168 17.35 -9.49 -9.32
N VAL A 169 16.30 -10.27 -9.11
CA VAL A 169 15.55 -10.94 -10.17
C VAL A 169 14.15 -10.32 -10.25
N SER A 170 13.72 -9.88 -11.43
CA SER A 170 12.34 -9.46 -11.64
C SER A 170 11.54 -10.67 -12.14
N ALA A 171 10.44 -10.99 -11.49
CA ALA A 171 9.43 -11.83 -12.10
C ALA A 171 8.35 -10.94 -12.73
N MET A 172 7.89 -11.32 -13.91
CA MET A 172 6.63 -10.79 -14.41
C MET A 172 5.49 -11.45 -13.65
N ILE A 173 4.43 -10.69 -13.42
CA ILE A 173 3.14 -11.20 -12.92
C ILE A 173 2.71 -12.36 -13.83
#